data_AF-A0A0E3P570-F1
#
_entry.id   AF-A0A0E3P570-F1
#
_cell.length_a   1.000
_cell.length_b   1.000
_cell.length_c   1.000
_cell.angle_alpha   90.00
_cell.angle_beta   90.00
_cell.angle_gamma   90.00
#
_symmetry.space_group_name_H-M   'P 1'
#
loop_
_entity.id
_entity.type
_entity.pdbx_description
1 polymer ?
#
loop_
_entity_poly.entity_id
_entity_poly.type
_entity_poly.pdbx_seq_one_letter_code
_entity_poly.pdbx_strand_id
1 'polypeptide(L)'
;MLLVRKLNEAIKKLNPDICGEAEELAIQELEKDRSRLSSVKANQEVYSIIKNGVKVKVRNKKGELEDQTVKIIDFENPENNDFFLASQFWITGDIDTRRTDLLGFVNGIPLIFIELKALAER
;
A
#
# COMPACT_ATOMS: atom_id res chain seq x y z
N MET A 1 6.51 1.93 -5.91
CA MET A 1 7.31 2.26 -4.71
C MET A 1 6.54 1.82 -3.48
N LEU A 2 6.67 0.54 -3.11
CA LEU A 2 6.07 -0.03 -1.90
C LEU A 2 7.20 -0.59 -1.02
N LEU A 3 7.06 -0.50 0.30
CA LEU A 3 7.95 -1.22 1.21
C LEU A 3 7.42 -2.65 1.36
N VAL A 4 7.66 -3.49 0.34
CA VAL A 4 7.04 -4.83 0.20
C VAL A 4 7.19 -5.68 1.45
N ARG A 5 8.36 -5.65 2.10
CA ARG A 5 8.56 -6.39 3.36
C ARG A 5 7.58 -5.96 4.46
N LYS A 6 7.42 -4.65 4.68
CA LYS A 6 6.49 -4.10 5.69
C LYS A 6 5.03 -4.37 5.31
N LEU A 7 4.73 -4.29 4.01
CA LEU A 7 3.41 -4.63 3.48
C LEU A 7 3.04 -6.09 3.75
N ASN A 8 3.96 -7.03 3.49
CA ASN A 8 3.72 -8.45 3.74
C ASN A 8 3.53 -8.74 5.22
N GLU A 9 4.39 -8.16 6.08
CA GLU A 9 4.26 -8.29 7.54
C GLU A 9 2.90 -7.76 8.03
N ALA A 10 2.44 -6.62 7.51
CA ALA A 10 1.15 -6.04 7.85
C ALA A 10 -0.04 -6.87 7.31
N ILE A 11 0.00 -7.33 6.06
CA ILE A 11 -1.07 -8.16 5.48
C ILE A 11 -1.24 -9.44 6.31
N LYS A 12 -0.16 -10.10 6.70
CA LYS A 12 -0.21 -11.30 7.58
C LYS A 12 -0.81 -10.98 8.95
N LYS A 13 -0.43 -9.84 9.54
CA LYS A 13 -0.96 -9.40 10.84
C LYS A 13 -2.46 -9.12 10.78
N LEU A 14 -2.92 -8.43 9.74
CA LEU A 14 -4.31 -8.00 9.59
C LEU A 14 -5.24 -9.12 9.12
N ASN A 15 -4.70 -10.18 8.53
CA ASN A 15 -5.46 -11.26 7.91
C ASN A 15 -4.90 -12.62 8.35
N PRO A 16 -5.11 -13.07 9.60
CA PRO A 16 -4.54 -14.32 10.11
C PRO A 16 -5.08 -15.58 9.40
N ASP A 17 -6.26 -15.49 8.78
CA ASP A 17 -6.98 -16.63 8.21
C ASP A 17 -6.82 -16.81 6.69
N ILE A 18 -6.12 -15.88 6.00
CA ILE A 18 -5.95 -15.97 4.54
C ILE A 18 -4.81 -16.92 4.18
N CYS A 19 -4.91 -17.54 2.99
CA CYS A 19 -3.83 -18.38 2.47
C CYS A 19 -2.72 -17.53 1.82
N GLY A 20 -1.53 -18.12 1.63
CA GLY A 20 -0.41 -17.44 0.97
C GLY A 20 -0.71 -17.01 -0.47
N GLU A 21 -1.56 -17.75 -1.19
CA GLU A 21 -2.03 -17.36 -2.54
C GLU A 21 -2.80 -16.04 -2.49
N ALA A 22 -3.65 -15.84 -1.47
CA ALA A 22 -4.41 -14.59 -1.32
C ALA A 22 -3.50 -13.40 -1.03
N GLU A 23 -2.47 -13.59 -0.20
CA GLU A 23 -1.44 -12.58 0.08
C GLU A 23 -0.71 -12.16 -1.20
N GLU A 24 -0.21 -13.13 -1.98
CA GLU A 24 0.49 -12.86 -3.24
C GLU A 24 -0.39 -12.11 -4.24
N LEU A 25 -1.63 -12.54 -4.44
CA LEU A 25 -2.58 -11.87 -5.33
C LEU A 25 -2.90 -10.44 -4.88
N ALA A 26 -2.97 -10.19 -3.57
CA ALA A 26 -3.21 -8.85 -3.04
C ALA A 26 -2.04 -7.90 -3.32
N ILE A 27 -0.80 -8.39 -3.16
CA ILE A 27 0.41 -7.62 -3.48
C ILE A 27 0.46 -7.33 -4.98
N GLN A 28 0.19 -8.32 -5.83
CA GLN A 28 0.17 -8.13 -7.28
C GLN A 28 -0.85 -7.07 -7.71
N GLU A 29 -2.04 -7.04 -7.11
CA GLU A 29 -3.04 -6.02 -7.44
C GLU A 29 -2.61 -4.62 -6.97
N LEU A 30 -1.89 -4.51 -5.84
CA LEU A 30 -1.30 -3.25 -5.38
C LEU A 30 -0.16 -2.77 -6.29
N GLU A 31 0.66 -3.68 -6.81
CA GLU A 31 1.79 -3.39 -7.71
C GLU A 31 1.39 -3.17 -9.17
N LYS A 32 0.15 -3.54 -9.52
CA LYS A 32 -0.38 -3.43 -10.88
C LYS A 32 -0.15 -2.05 -11.49
N ASP A 33 0.43 -2.06 -12.69
CA ASP A 33 0.67 -0.85 -13.47
C ASP A 33 -0.65 -0.17 -13.86
N ARG A 34 -0.78 1.10 -13.47
CA ARG A 34 -1.92 1.97 -13.75
C ARG A 34 -1.53 3.20 -14.56
N SER A 35 -0.32 3.23 -15.12
CA SER A 35 0.22 4.36 -15.91
C SER A 35 -0.65 4.73 -17.11
N ARG A 36 -1.41 3.77 -17.66
CA ARG A 36 -2.33 3.99 -18.80
C ARG A 36 -3.66 4.63 -18.41
N LEU A 37 -3.97 4.72 -17.11
CA LEU A 37 -5.19 5.37 -16.62
C LEU A 37 -4.93 6.85 -16.38
N SER A 38 -6.00 7.66 -16.38
CA SER A 38 -5.89 9.03 -15.86
C SER A 38 -5.55 9.00 -14.37
N SER A 39 -4.83 10.00 -13.87
CA SER A 39 -4.42 10.06 -12.46
C SER A 39 -5.61 9.99 -11.50
N VAL A 40 -6.75 10.60 -11.86
CA VAL A 40 -7.98 10.53 -11.06
C VAL A 40 -8.51 9.09 -10.96
N LYS A 41 -8.53 8.36 -12.09
CA LYS A 41 -9.03 6.98 -12.12
C LYS A 41 -8.07 6.02 -11.43
N ALA A 42 -6.76 6.16 -11.68
CA ALA A 42 -5.74 5.40 -10.98
C ALA A 42 -5.82 5.61 -9.45
N ASN A 43 -5.97 6.86 -9.01
CA ASN A 43 -6.12 7.20 -7.61
C ASN A 43 -7.40 6.62 -6.99
N GLN A 44 -8.52 6.67 -7.72
CA GLN A 44 -9.79 6.08 -7.25
C GLN A 44 -9.69 4.56 -7.08
N GLU A 45 -9.03 3.85 -8.01
CA GLU A 45 -8.81 2.41 -7.90
C GLU A 45 -7.95 2.06 -6.69
N VAL A 46 -6.81 2.74 -6.54
CA VAL A 46 -5.90 2.54 -5.39
C VAL A 46 -6.60 2.88 -4.08
N TYR A 47 -7.35 3.98 -4.02
CA TYR A 47 -8.16 4.34 -2.85
C TYR A 47 -9.17 3.25 -2.48
N SER A 48 -9.87 2.70 -3.47
CA SER A 48 -10.84 1.62 -3.24
C SER A 48 -10.16 0.37 -2.67
N ILE A 49 -8.99 -0.01 -3.19
CA ILE A 49 -8.20 -1.12 -2.67
C ILE A 49 -7.77 -0.88 -1.23
N ILE A 50 -7.22 0.30 -0.94
CA ILE A 50 -6.76 0.64 0.41
C ILE A 50 -7.91 0.63 1.40
N LYS A 51 -9.05 1.24 1.03
CA LYS A 51 -10.21 1.39 1.90
C LYS A 51 -10.97 0.10 2.13
N ASN A 52 -11.21 -0.67 1.06
CA ASN A 52 -12.12 -1.82 1.09
C ASN A 52 -11.38 -3.16 1.14
N GLY A 53 -10.05 -3.16 1.00
CA GLY A 53 -9.24 -4.35 0.81
C GLY A 53 -9.22 -4.84 -0.65
N VAL A 54 -8.33 -5.80 -0.92
CA VAL A 54 -8.25 -6.47 -2.22
C VAL A 54 -9.16 -7.69 -2.22
N LYS A 55 -10.07 -7.77 -3.19
CA LYS A 55 -10.87 -8.98 -3.42
C LYS A 55 -10.09 -9.95 -4.30
N VAL A 56 -9.88 -11.17 -3.81
CA VAL A 56 -9.13 -12.23 -4.48
C VAL A 56 -9.96 -13.51 -4.52
N LYS A 57 -9.73 -14.35 -5.53
CA LYS A 57 -10.34 -15.68 -5.66
C LYS A 57 -9.25 -16.71 -5.48
N VAL A 58 -9.38 -17.53 -4.44
CA VAL A 58 -8.38 -18.55 -4.10
C VAL A 58 -9.04 -19.92 -3.95
N ARG A 59 -8.26 -20.99 -4.09
CA ARG A 59 -8.80 -22.33 -3.84
C ARG A 59 -8.74 -22.66 -2.36
N ASN A 60 -9.87 -23.10 -1.80
CA ASN A 60 -9.91 -23.61 -0.44
C ASN A 60 -9.33 -25.04 -0.36
N LYS A 61 -9.24 -25.59 0.85
CA LYS A 61 -8.73 -26.97 1.09
C LYS A 61 -9.54 -28.06 0.40
N LYS A 62 -10.75 -27.77 -0.09
CA LYS A 62 -11.62 -28.69 -0.85
C LYS A 62 -11.46 -28.52 -2.37
N GLY A 63 -10.61 -27.60 -2.84
CA GLY A 63 -10.37 -27.33 -4.25
C GLY A 63 -11.37 -26.37 -4.91
N GLU A 64 -12.33 -25.85 -4.14
CA GLU A 64 -13.36 -24.91 -4.60
C GLU A 64 -12.82 -23.48 -4.61
N LEU A 65 -13.28 -22.65 -5.55
CA LEU A 65 -12.96 -21.23 -5.58
C LEU A 65 -13.77 -20.48 -4.54
N GLU A 66 -13.09 -19.71 -3.70
CA GLU A 66 -13.67 -18.89 -2.64
C GLU A 66 -13.22 -17.44 -2.80
N ASP A 67 -14.16 -16.52 -2.65
CA ASP A 67 -13.88 -15.08 -2.61
C ASP A 67 -13.35 -14.71 -1.23
N GLN A 68 -12.13 -14.17 -1.16
CA GLN A 68 -11.54 -13.62 0.06
C GLN A 68 -11.27 -12.13 -0.13
N THR A 69 -11.39 -11.37 0.96
CA THR A 69 -11.03 -9.94 0.96
C THR A 69 -9.83 -9.75 1.88
N VAL A 70 -8.71 -9.32 1.30
CA VAL A 70 -7.47 -9.05 2.01
C VAL A 70 -7.46 -7.60 2.48
N LYS A 71 -7.54 -7.39 3.79
CA LYS A 71 -7.48 -6.08 4.43
C LYS A 71 -6.05 -5.53 4.32
N ILE A 72 -5.93 -4.28 3.86
CA ILE A 72 -4.64 -3.60 3.65
C ILE A 72 -4.33 -2.59 4.77
N ILE A 73 -5.35 -1.86 5.23
CA ILE A 73 -5.26 -0.93 6.36
C ILE A 73 -6.41 -1.24 7.32
N ASP A 74 -6.10 -1.26 8.61
CA ASP A 74 -7.11 -1.32 9.67
C ASP A 74 -7.56 0.09 10.04
N PHE A 75 -8.68 0.53 9.47
CA PHE A 75 -9.29 1.82 9.78
C PHE A 75 -10.10 1.81 11.08
N GLU A 76 -10.48 0.62 11.57
CA GLU A 76 -11.28 0.48 12.80
C GLU A 76 -10.40 0.59 14.03
N ASN A 77 -9.20 -0.02 13.98
CA ASN A 77 -8.21 -0.01 15.06
C ASN A 77 -6.84 0.44 14.50
N PRO A 78 -6.59 1.77 14.39
CA PRO A 78 -5.40 2.30 13.72
C PRO A 78 -4.06 1.81 14.30
N GLU A 79 -4.01 1.49 15.59
CA GLU A 79 -2.85 0.93 16.29
C GLU A 79 -2.40 -0.44 15.78
N ASN A 80 -3.25 -1.13 15.01
CA ASN A 80 -2.88 -2.37 14.36
C ASN A 80 -1.98 -2.15 13.14
N ASN A 81 -1.89 -0.93 12.62
CA ASN A 81 -1.06 -0.61 11.47
C ASN A 81 0.39 -0.28 11.86
N ASP A 82 1.32 -0.57 10.95
CA ASP A 82 2.71 -0.11 11.01
C ASP A 82 2.81 1.29 10.38
N PHE A 83 3.28 2.27 11.16
CA PHE A 83 3.54 3.62 10.68
C PHE A 83 5.04 3.84 10.58
N PHE A 84 5.51 4.25 9.39
CA PHE A 84 6.92 4.47 9.14
C PHE A 84 7.14 5.81 8.45
N LEU A 85 8.02 6.64 8.99
CA LEU A 85 8.39 7.93 8.41
C LEU A 85 9.83 7.86 7.91
N ALA A 86 10.01 8.02 6.61
CA ALA A 86 11.32 8.12 5.99
C ALA A 86 11.70 9.59 5.80
N SER A 87 12.92 9.96 6.16
CA SER A 87 13.50 11.27 5.86
C SER A 87 14.45 11.21 4.67
N GLN A 88 14.52 12.30 3.90
CA GLN A 88 15.46 12.46 2.79
C GLN A 88 15.38 11.32 1.76
N PHE A 89 14.16 10.88 1.47
CA PHE A 89 13.92 9.72 0.63
C PHE A 89 14.05 10.09 -0.85
N TRP A 90 14.83 9.33 -1.62
CA TRP A 90 15.00 9.56 -3.05
C TRP A 90 13.99 8.75 -3.85
N ILE A 91 13.25 9.42 -4.73
CA ILE A 91 12.25 8.81 -5.63
C ILE A 91 12.70 9.05 -7.06
N THR A 92 12.93 7.97 -7.80
CA THR A 92 13.22 8.03 -9.24
C THR A 92 11.91 7.90 -10.02
N GLY A 93 11.57 8.94 -10.77
CA GLY A 93 10.52 8.90 -11.80
C GLY A 93 11.12 8.66 -13.18
N ASP A 94 10.26 8.61 -14.20
CA ASP A 94 10.68 8.35 -15.59
C ASP A 94 11.62 9.42 -16.17
N ILE A 95 11.54 10.65 -15.64
CA ILE A 95 12.28 11.82 -16.16
C ILE A 95 13.41 12.21 -15.20
N ASP A 96 13.13 12.32 -13.91
CA ASP A 96 14.08 12.81 -12.91
C ASP A 96 13.99 12.04 -11.59
N THR A 97 15.07 12.10 -10.81
CA THR A 97 15.08 11.67 -9.41
C THR A 97 14.89 12.88 -8.50
N ARG A 98 13.94 12.79 -7.56
CA ARG A 98 13.64 13.85 -6.59
C ARG A 98 13.87 13.35 -5.17
N ARG A 99 14.47 14.20 -4.33
CA ARG A 99 14.57 13.96 -2.89
C ARG A 99 13.36 14.57 -2.19
N THR A 100 12.66 13.77 -1.40
CA THR A 100 11.57 14.23 -0.54
C THR A 100 12.13 14.58 0.83
N ASP A 101 11.59 15.59 1.49
CA ASP A 101 12.00 15.88 2.87
C ASP A 101 11.54 14.76 3.81
N LEU A 102 10.25 14.42 3.74
CA LEU A 102 9.65 13.37 4.54
C LEU A 102 8.58 12.61 3.74
N LEU A 103 8.56 11.29 3.88
CA LEU A 103 7.57 10.40 3.27
C LEU A 103 7.04 9.42 4.32
N GLY A 104 5.74 9.50 4.59
CA GLY A 104 5.02 8.67 5.54
C GLY A 104 4.38 7.47 4.87
N PHE A 105 4.58 6.30 5.48
CA PHE A 105 4.06 5.02 5.08
C PHE A 105 3.11 4.46 6.12
N VAL A 106 2.04 3.80 5.66
CA VAL A 106 1.16 2.96 6.47
C VAL A 106 1.20 1.56 5.90
N ASN A 107 1.59 0.57 6.71
CA ASN A 107 1.75 -0.82 6.28
C ASN A 107 2.64 -0.94 5.03
N GLY A 108 3.67 -0.09 4.91
CA GLY A 108 4.55 -0.04 3.75
C GLY A 108 4.01 0.64 2.49
N ILE A 109 2.80 1.20 2.52
CA ILE A 109 2.22 2.01 1.43
C ILE A 109 2.51 3.49 1.66
N PRO A 110 3.11 4.22 0.70
CA PRO A 110 3.36 5.65 0.85
C PRO A 110 2.06 6.43 0.71
N LEU A 111 1.63 7.11 1.78
CA LEU A 111 0.35 7.84 1.80
C LEU A 111 0.49 9.32 2.11
N ILE A 112 1.61 9.74 2.71
CA ILE A 112 1.79 11.11 3.16
C ILE A 112 3.11 11.63 2.63
N PHE A 113 3.06 12.65 1.78
CA PHE A 113 4.23 13.39 1.34
C PHE A 113 4.29 14.72 2.09
N ILE A 114 5.44 15.02 2.71
CA ILE A 114 5.64 16.25 3.48
C ILE A 114 6.89 16.96 2.94
N GLU A 115 6.68 18.21 2.55
CA GLU A 115 7.73 19.15 2.14
C GLU A 115 7.92 20.17 3.24
N LEU A 116 9.17 20.36 3.68
CA LEU A 116 9.52 21.32 4.72
C LEU A 116 10.01 22.62 4.07
N LYS A 117 9.60 23.76 4.64
CA LYS A 117 10.14 25.07 4.28
C LYS A 117 10.85 25.65 5.50
N ALA A 118 12.08 26.09 5.31
CA ALA A 118 12.77 26.87 6.33
C ALA A 118 12.05 28.22 6.51
N LEU A 119 11.94 28.67 7.75
CA LEU A 119 11.55 30.05 8.04
C LEU A 119 12.72 30.94 7.60
N ALA A 120 12.48 31.86 6.67
CA ALA A 120 13.46 32.88 6.35
C ALA A 120 13.64 33.76 7.59
N GLU A 121 14.82 33.72 8.20
CA GLU A 121 15.21 34.74 9.17
C GLU A 121 15.21 36.10 8.44
N ARG A 122 14.47 37.05 8.99
CA ARG A 122 14.40 38.44 8.51
C ARG A 122 15.54 39.26 9.07
#